data_AF-A0A2W0AQ67-F1
#
_entry.id   AF-A0A2W0AQ67-F1
#
_cell.length_a   1.000
_cell.length_b   1.000
_cell.length_c   1.000
_cell.angle_alpha   90.00
_cell.angle_beta   90.00
_cell.angle_gamma   90.00
#
_symmetry.space_group_name_H-M   'P 1'
#
loop_
_entity.id
_entity.type
_entity.pdbx_description
1 polymer ?
#
loop_
_entity_poly.entity_id
_entity_poly.type
_entity_poly.pdbx_seq_one_letter_code
_entity_poly.pdbx_strand_id
1 'polypeptide(L)'
;MDAKGESPVTQTEISDPLSHDFYICVPEKLVCQVEVFSPPSFQHDPALVNAHKRPDGSGIEDLGTQQIGGLETTGQREITTVPVRALGNDRPLVAKREFWYSPALGVNLISKRQDPRFGTQNFEGTNVMLGEPDPNLFQVPVGSKVIDLRKSASE
;
A
#
# COMPACT_ATOMS: atom_id res chain seq x y z
N MET A 1 -10.67 22.90 5.78
CA MET A 1 -10.88 22.78 4.32
C MET A 1 -10.68 21.32 3.99
N ASP A 2 -11.76 20.55 3.97
CA ASP A 2 -11.73 19.15 3.56
C ASP A 2 -11.56 19.11 2.05
N ALA A 3 -10.34 18.86 1.57
CA ALA A 3 -10.07 18.68 0.16
C ALA A 3 -10.62 17.32 -0.28
N LYS A 4 -11.93 17.28 -0.55
CA LYS A 4 -12.63 16.12 -1.09
C LYS A 4 -12.46 16.13 -2.61
N GLY A 5 -11.27 15.74 -3.08
CA GLY A 5 -10.97 15.55 -4.49
C GLY A 5 -10.82 14.06 -4.80
N GLU A 6 -11.32 13.62 -5.95
CA GLU A 6 -10.97 12.30 -6.48
C GLU A 6 -9.50 12.32 -6.92
N SER A 7 -8.72 11.36 -6.43
CA SER A 7 -7.32 11.22 -6.85
C SER A 7 -7.29 10.64 -8.26
N PRO A 8 -6.70 11.34 -9.25
CA PRO A 8 -6.55 10.78 -10.58
C PRO A 8 -5.53 9.62 -10.56
N VAL A 9 -5.71 8.64 -11.44
CA VAL A 9 -4.73 7.57 -11.65
C VAL A 9 -3.54 8.15 -12.40
N THR A 10 -2.42 8.35 -11.70
CA THR A 10 -1.20 8.90 -12.29
C THR A 10 -0.33 7.82 -12.95
N GLN A 11 -0.48 6.57 -12.51
CA GLN A 11 0.36 5.44 -12.91
C GLN A 11 -0.42 4.13 -12.80
N THR A 12 -0.18 3.23 -13.76
CA THR A 12 -0.69 1.85 -13.75
C THR A 12 0.49 0.90 -13.90
N GLU A 13 0.61 -0.06 -12.99
CA GLU A 13 1.66 -1.07 -13.00
C GLU A 13 1.04 -2.44 -13.27
N ILE A 14 1.62 -3.18 -14.23
CA ILE A 14 1.17 -4.51 -14.62
C ILE A 14 2.36 -5.45 -14.56
N SER A 15 2.27 -6.46 -13.71
CA SER A 15 3.30 -7.49 -13.53
C SER A 15 2.83 -8.80 -14.15
N ASP A 16 3.53 -9.30 -15.15
CA ASP A 16 3.31 -10.63 -15.73
C ASP A 16 4.46 -11.58 -15.33
N PRO A 17 4.22 -12.50 -14.38
CA PRO A 17 5.22 -13.44 -13.91
C PRO A 17 5.52 -14.58 -14.91
N LEU A 18 4.66 -14.83 -15.90
CA LEU A 18 4.89 -15.89 -16.90
C LEU A 18 5.86 -15.43 -17.99
N SER A 19 5.69 -14.18 -18.45
CA SER A 19 6.57 -13.59 -19.46
C SER A 19 7.76 -12.82 -18.87
N HIS A 20 7.78 -12.60 -17.55
CA HIS A 20 8.74 -11.72 -16.86
C HIS A 20 8.70 -10.26 -17.35
N ASP A 21 7.49 -9.77 -17.63
CA ASP A 21 7.27 -8.39 -18.08
C ASP A 21 6.69 -7.53 -16.96
N PHE A 22 7.27 -6.35 -16.76
CA PHE A 22 6.75 -5.33 -15.87
C PHE A 22 6.46 -4.05 -16.64
N TYR A 23 5.18 -3.72 -16.81
CA TYR A 23 4.74 -2.51 -17.48
C TYR A 23 4.49 -1.41 -16.46
N ILE A 24 5.10 -0.25 -16.67
CA ILE A 24 4.79 0.99 -15.96
C ILE A 24 4.18 1.95 -16.97
N CYS A 25 2.90 2.23 -16.83
CA CYS A 25 2.13 3.08 -17.73
C CYS A 25 1.78 4.41 -17.06
N VAL A 26 1.91 5.51 -17.80
CA VAL A 26 1.42 6.85 -17.42
C VAL A 26 0.20 7.16 -18.29
N PRO A 27 -1.04 6.95 -17.78
CA PRO A 27 -2.26 7.01 -18.59
C PRO A 27 -2.45 8.35 -19.30
N GLU A 28 -2.20 9.47 -18.60
CA GLU A 28 -2.34 10.83 -19.16
C GLU A 28 -1.43 11.07 -20.38
N LYS A 29 -0.31 10.35 -20.48
CA LYS A 29 0.65 10.50 -21.58
C LYS A 29 0.49 9.45 -22.68
N LEU A 30 -0.32 8.41 -22.45
CA LEU A 30 -0.39 7.22 -23.31
C LEU A 30 1.02 6.66 -23.58
N VAL A 31 1.84 6.56 -22.54
CA VAL A 31 3.19 5.97 -22.61
C VAL A 31 3.30 4.89 -21.57
N CYS A 32 3.83 3.74 -21.98
CA CYS A 32 4.24 2.66 -21.10
C CYS A 32 5.72 2.36 -21.32
N GLN A 33 6.43 2.00 -20.26
CA GLN A 33 7.72 1.34 -20.36
C GLN A 33 7.58 -0.11 -19.90
N VAL A 34 8.31 -1.02 -20.54
CA VAL A 34 8.40 -2.41 -20.14
C VAL A 34 9.81 -2.75 -19.68
N GLU A 35 9.90 -3.34 -18.50
CA GLU A 35 11.12 -3.78 -17.83
C GLU A 35 11.02 -5.28 -17.52
N VAL A 36 12.15 -5.88 -17.08
CA VAL A 36 12.15 -7.27 -16.62
C VAL A 36 11.49 -7.33 -15.24
N PHE A 37 10.39 -8.08 -15.12
CA PHE A 37 9.75 -8.33 -13.84
C PHE A 37 10.66 -9.19 -12.95
N SER A 38 11.04 -8.62 -11.81
CA SER A 38 11.68 -9.33 -10.71
C SER A 38 10.79 -9.25 -9.47
N PRO A 39 10.31 -10.38 -8.94
CA PRO A 39 9.44 -10.35 -7.77
C PRO A 39 10.22 -9.81 -6.56
N PRO A 40 9.67 -8.83 -5.82
CA PRO A 40 10.27 -8.40 -4.56
C PRO A 40 10.33 -9.57 -3.59
N SER A 41 11.51 -9.75 -2.97
CA SER A 41 11.68 -10.73 -1.90
C SER A 41 11.03 -10.18 -0.63
N PHE A 42 9.76 -10.48 -0.41
CA PHE A 42 9.10 -10.17 0.85
C PHE A 42 9.59 -11.11 1.94
N GLN A 43 10.60 -10.70 2.70
CA GLN A 43 10.89 -11.32 3.99
C GLN A 43 9.79 -10.88 4.97
N HIS A 44 8.81 -11.75 5.21
CA HIS A 44 7.97 -11.63 6.39
C HIS A 44 8.88 -11.81 7.60
N ASP A 45 9.17 -10.72 8.31
CA ASP A 45 9.82 -10.81 9.61
C ASP A 45 8.75 -10.95 10.70
N PRO A 46 8.49 -12.17 11.21
CA PRO A 46 7.52 -12.37 12.28
C PRO A 46 7.94 -11.67 13.58
N ALA A 47 9.19 -11.22 13.73
CA ALA A 47 9.64 -10.51 14.92
C ALA A 47 9.06 -9.09 15.05
N LEU A 48 8.61 -8.47 13.96
CA LEU A 48 7.92 -7.18 14.00
C LEU A 48 6.52 -7.29 14.63
N VAL A 49 5.91 -8.46 14.63
CA VAL A 49 4.56 -8.69 15.19
C VAL A 49 4.57 -8.62 16.72
N ASN A 50 5.74 -8.80 17.35
CA ASN A 50 5.90 -8.83 18.80
C ASN A 50 6.54 -7.56 19.39
N ALA A 51 6.37 -6.40 18.75
CA ALA A 51 6.77 -5.12 19.35
C ALA A 51 5.83 -4.76 20.50
N HIS A 52 6.12 -5.30 21.69
CA HIS A 52 5.46 -4.92 22.93
C HIS A 52 5.49 -3.41 23.13
N LYS A 53 4.38 -2.87 23.66
CA LYS A 53 4.22 -1.47 24.05
C LYS A 53 5.43 -1.00 24.85
N ARG A 54 6.21 -0.09 24.27
CA ARG A 54 7.36 0.56 24.89
C ARG A 54 6.90 1.56 25.96
N PRO A 55 7.76 1.91 26.94
CA PRO A 55 7.43 2.87 27.99
C PRO A 55 7.03 4.26 27.47
N ASP A 56 7.52 4.66 26.30
CA ASP A 56 7.19 5.92 25.62
C ASP A 56 5.83 5.90 24.90
N GLY A 57 5.07 4.82 25.05
CA GLY A 57 3.76 4.62 24.44
C GLY A 57 3.81 4.18 22.98
N SER A 58 4.99 4.03 22.38
CA SER A 58 5.13 3.45 21.05
C SER A 58 5.01 1.92 21.09
N GLY A 59 4.62 1.30 19.98
CA GLY A 59 4.51 -0.16 19.88
C GLY A 59 3.28 -0.59 19.07
N ILE A 60 3.03 -1.89 19.07
CA ILE A 60 1.94 -2.51 18.34
C ILE A 60 0.91 -3.05 19.33
N GLU A 61 -0.36 -2.75 19.07
CA GLU A 61 -1.54 -3.22 19.79
C GLU A 61 -2.33 -4.15 18.86
N ASP A 62 -2.62 -5.35 19.32
CA ASP A 62 -3.53 -6.28 18.64
C ASP A 62 -4.98 -5.84 18.91
N LEU A 63 -5.74 -5.61 17.84
CA LEU A 63 -7.16 -5.22 17.92
C LEU A 63 -8.10 -6.43 17.80
N GLY A 64 -7.57 -7.63 17.65
CA GLY A 64 -8.32 -8.86 17.46
C GLY A 64 -8.83 -9.03 16.03
N THR A 65 -9.87 -9.82 15.87
CA THR A 65 -10.47 -10.14 14.57
C THR A 65 -11.82 -9.47 14.39
N GLN A 66 -12.16 -9.12 13.15
CA GLN A 66 -13.51 -8.66 12.79
C GLN A 66 -13.85 -9.00 11.33
N GLN A 67 -15.14 -8.99 11.01
CA GLN A 67 -15.65 -9.14 9.64
C GLN A 67 -15.72 -7.78 8.93
N ILE A 68 -15.09 -7.66 7.75
CA ILE A 68 -15.15 -6.46 6.90
C ILE A 68 -15.50 -6.90 5.49
N GLY A 69 -16.59 -6.37 4.92
CA GLY A 69 -17.02 -6.76 3.58
C GLY A 69 -17.32 -8.26 3.44
N GLY A 70 -17.71 -8.93 4.52
CA GLY A 70 -17.91 -10.39 4.56
C GLY A 70 -16.65 -11.23 4.71
N LEU A 71 -15.47 -10.59 4.77
CA LEU A 71 -14.18 -11.25 4.94
C LEU A 71 -13.69 -11.14 6.37
N GLU A 72 -13.07 -12.22 6.85
CA GLU A 72 -12.34 -12.20 8.12
C GLU A 72 -11.10 -11.32 7.99
N THR A 73 -10.91 -10.47 8.98
CA THR A 73 -9.74 -9.60 9.08
C THR A 73 -9.16 -9.61 10.48
N THR A 74 -7.84 -9.39 10.57
CA THR A 74 -7.11 -9.19 11.83
C THR A 74 -6.67 -7.74 11.91
N GLY A 75 -6.96 -7.10 13.04
CA GLY A 75 -6.67 -5.71 13.29
C GLY A 75 -5.38 -5.50 14.06
N GLN A 76 -4.57 -4.53 13.64
CA GLN A 76 -3.39 -4.10 14.38
C GLN A 76 -3.32 -2.57 14.43
N ARG A 77 -2.88 -2.03 15.56
CA ARG A 77 -2.60 -0.60 15.72
C ARG A 77 -1.14 -0.38 16.08
N GLU A 78 -0.45 0.36 15.24
CA GLU A 78 0.89 0.85 15.49
C GLU A 78 0.83 2.28 16.06
N ILE A 79 1.53 2.51 17.15
CA ILE A 79 1.73 3.83 17.76
C ILE A 79 3.20 4.18 17.66
N THR A 80 3.50 5.37 17.13
CA THR A 80 4.85 5.93 17.10
C THR A 80 4.88 7.26 17.82
N THR A 81 5.72 7.38 18.83
CA THR A 81 5.92 8.63 19.57
C THR A 81 7.25 9.27 19.15
N VAL A 82 7.19 10.50 18.63
CA VAL A 82 8.37 11.35 18.46
C VAL A 82 8.59 12.14 19.75
N PRO A 83 9.74 12.00 20.42
CA PRO A 83 10.04 12.73 21.66
C PRO A 83 10.01 14.24 21.48
N VAL A 84 9.82 14.97 22.59
CA VAL A 84 9.91 16.42 22.62
C VAL A 84 11.27 16.89 22.06
N ARG A 85 11.29 18.01 21.32
CA ARG A 85 12.48 18.65 20.72
C ARG A 85 13.20 17.84 19.64
N ALA A 86 12.81 16.60 19.35
CA ALA A 86 13.49 15.78 18.34
C ALA A 86 13.34 16.34 16.91
N LEU A 87 12.20 16.97 16.62
CA LEU A 87 11.90 17.61 15.32
C LEU A 87 11.56 19.10 15.49
N GLY A 88 12.10 19.75 16.53
CA GLY A 88 11.70 21.13 16.88
C GLY A 88 10.29 21.25 17.46
N ASN A 89 9.68 20.13 17.83
CA ASN A 89 8.38 20.07 18.50
C ASN A 89 8.49 20.45 19.99
N ASP A 90 7.51 21.20 20.49
CA ASP A 90 7.39 21.66 21.87
C ASP A 90 6.71 20.65 22.81
N ARG A 91 6.03 19.65 22.23
CA ARG A 91 5.42 18.50 22.91
C ARG A 91 5.64 17.20 22.11
N PRO A 92 5.58 16.01 22.73
CA PRO A 92 5.66 14.74 21.99
C PRO A 92 4.63 14.66 20.87
N LEU A 93 5.02 14.15 19.71
CA LEU A 93 4.11 13.91 18.59
C LEU A 93 3.75 12.43 18.57
N VAL A 94 2.46 12.11 18.61
CA VAL A 94 1.97 10.73 18.58
C VAL A 94 1.32 10.48 17.23
N ALA A 95 1.93 9.60 16.44
CA ALA A 95 1.34 9.08 15.21
C ALA A 95 0.70 7.71 15.49
N LYS A 96 -0.46 7.46 14.89
CA LYS A 96 -1.17 6.19 14.98
C LYS A 96 -1.46 5.66 13.59
N ARG A 97 -1.23 4.38 13.38
CA ARG A 97 -1.62 3.64 12.18
C ARG A 97 -2.44 2.45 12.61
N GLU A 98 -3.56 2.21 11.94
CA GLU A 98 -4.44 1.08 12.18
C GLU A 98 -4.64 0.34 10.87
N PHE A 99 -4.48 -0.98 10.90
CA PHE A 99 -4.62 -1.86 9.75
C PHE A 99 -5.63 -2.95 10.07
N TRP A 100 -6.42 -3.31 9.07
CA TRP A 100 -7.25 -4.50 9.11
C TRP A 100 -6.94 -5.38 7.91
N TYR A 101 -6.18 -6.44 8.17
CA TYR A 101 -5.63 -7.34 7.16
C TYR A 101 -6.58 -8.50 6.90
N SER A 102 -6.90 -8.80 5.64
CA SER A 102 -7.65 -10.00 5.27
C SER A 102 -6.68 -11.11 4.83
N PRO A 103 -6.57 -12.21 5.59
CA PRO A 103 -5.73 -13.36 5.18
C PRO A 103 -6.18 -13.99 3.87
N ALA A 104 -7.48 -13.95 3.56
CA ALA A 104 -8.05 -14.52 2.35
C ALA A 104 -7.59 -13.78 1.07
N LEU A 105 -7.31 -12.48 1.17
CA LEU A 105 -6.87 -11.65 0.03
C LEU A 105 -5.39 -11.30 0.06
N GLY A 106 -4.72 -11.43 1.21
CA GLY A 106 -3.34 -11.01 1.36
C GLY A 106 -3.13 -9.49 1.45
N VAL A 107 -4.18 -8.71 1.72
CA VAL A 107 -4.12 -7.23 1.73
C VAL A 107 -4.86 -6.61 2.92
N ASN A 108 -4.56 -5.34 3.21
CA ASN A 108 -5.31 -4.55 4.19
C ASN A 108 -6.60 -4.00 3.58
N LEU A 109 -7.75 -4.36 4.15
CA LEU A 109 -9.05 -3.78 3.77
C LEU A 109 -9.28 -2.41 4.39
N ILE A 110 -8.68 -2.12 5.54
CA ILE A 110 -8.69 -0.79 6.13
C ILE A 110 -7.27 -0.40 6.51
N SER A 111 -6.89 0.84 6.19
CA SER A 111 -5.66 1.48 6.65
C SER A 111 -6.00 2.91 7.08
N LYS A 112 -5.89 3.19 8.37
CA LYS A 112 -6.11 4.53 8.94
C LYS A 112 -4.80 5.05 9.49
N ARG A 113 -4.47 6.28 9.15
CA ARG A 113 -3.28 6.98 9.63
C ARG A 113 -3.70 8.31 10.22
N GLN A 114 -3.28 8.56 11.45
CA GLN A 114 -3.39 9.85 12.12
C GLN A 114 -1.99 10.29 12.51
N ASP A 115 -1.47 11.32 11.85
CA ASP A 115 -0.14 11.84 12.11
C ASP A 115 -0.21 13.38 12.20
N PRO A 116 0.10 14.00 13.35
CA PRO A 116 0.01 15.45 13.49
C PRO A 116 0.91 16.23 12.51
N ARG A 117 1.90 15.56 11.89
CA ARG A 117 2.80 16.17 10.89
C ARG A 117 2.22 16.16 9.48
N PHE A 118 1.37 15.18 9.16
CA PHE A 118 0.90 14.92 7.79
C PHE A 118 -0.62 14.86 7.66
N GLY A 119 -1.35 15.02 8.77
CA GLY A 119 -2.81 14.93 8.83
C GLY A 119 -3.34 13.52 9.01
N THR A 120 -4.62 13.35 8.65
CA THR A 120 -5.35 12.08 8.73
C THR A 120 -5.59 11.53 7.33
N GLN A 121 -5.31 10.25 7.14
CA GLN A 121 -5.57 9.53 5.89
C GLN A 121 -6.31 8.23 6.22
N ASN A 122 -7.41 7.96 5.53
CA ASN A 122 -8.18 6.73 5.69
C ASN A 122 -8.34 6.08 4.32
N PHE A 123 -7.99 4.80 4.24
CA PHE A 123 -8.20 3.94 3.09
C PHE A 123 -9.12 2.81 3.53
N GLU A 124 -10.19 2.60 2.76
CA GLU A 124 -11.17 1.54 2.99
C GLU A 124 -11.46 0.84 1.66
N GLY A 125 -11.18 -0.47 1.61
CA GLY A 125 -11.54 -1.34 0.52
C GLY A 125 -13.00 -1.73 0.64
N THR A 126 -13.83 -1.23 -0.28
CA THR A 126 -15.26 -1.54 -0.37
C THR A 126 -15.55 -2.34 -1.63
N ASN A 127 -16.72 -3.00 -1.70
CA ASN A 127 -17.17 -3.77 -2.87
C ASN A 127 -16.17 -4.83 -3.34
N VAL A 128 -15.64 -5.59 -2.38
CA VAL A 128 -14.75 -6.72 -2.68
C VAL A 128 -15.54 -7.81 -3.40
N MET A 129 -15.06 -8.22 -4.56
CA MET A 129 -15.57 -9.37 -5.30
C MET A 129 -14.50 -10.45 -5.36
N LEU A 130 -14.87 -11.66 -4.94
CA LEU A 130 -13.99 -12.83 -5.02
C LEU A 130 -14.23 -13.52 -6.37
N GLY A 131 -13.19 -13.56 -7.20
CA GLY A 131 -13.25 -14.16 -8.53
C GLY A 131 -12.10 -13.67 -9.41
N GLU A 132 -12.04 -14.19 -10.63
CA GLU A 132 -11.07 -13.72 -11.62
C GLU A 132 -11.39 -12.26 -12.01
N PRO A 133 -10.41 -11.35 -11.96
CA PRO A 133 -10.58 -10.00 -12.45
C PRO A 133 -10.73 -9.99 -13.98
N ASP A 134 -11.29 -8.90 -14.54
CA ASP A 134 -11.36 -8.74 -16.00
C ASP A 134 -9.93 -8.73 -16.59
N PRO A 135 -9.59 -9.63 -17.53
CA PRO A 135 -8.28 -9.68 -18.16
C PRO A 135 -7.85 -8.36 -18.82
N ASN A 136 -8.80 -7.51 -19.21
CA ASN A 136 -8.50 -6.20 -19.79
C ASN A 136 -7.82 -5.24 -18.81
N LEU A 137 -7.96 -5.45 -17.49
CA LEU A 137 -7.26 -4.65 -16.47
C LEU A 137 -5.74 -4.87 -16.48
N PHE A 138 -5.29 -5.98 -17.08
CA PHE A 138 -3.88 -6.36 -17.18
C PHE A 138 -3.33 -6.16 -18.58
N GLN A 139 -4.01 -5.37 -19.41
CA GLN A 139 -3.54 -5.01 -20.74
C GLN A 139 -3.02 -3.57 -20.77
N VAL A 140 -2.00 -3.34 -21.58
CA VAL A 140 -1.52 -2.00 -21.89
C VAL A 140 -2.65 -1.20 -22.55
N PRO A 141 -2.95 0.04 -22.09
CA PRO A 141 -4.03 0.83 -22.65
C PRO A 141 -3.85 1.04 -24.16
N VAL A 142 -4.93 0.86 -24.93
CA VAL A 142 -4.92 1.02 -26.39
C VAL A 142 -4.40 2.40 -26.80
N GLY A 143 -3.52 2.43 -27.80
CA GLY A 143 -2.89 3.67 -28.29
C GLY A 143 -1.68 4.12 -27.47
N SER A 144 -1.30 3.39 -26.43
CA SER A 144 -0.07 3.68 -25.69
C SER A 144 1.17 3.40 -26.51
N LYS A 145 2.14 4.32 -26.49
CA LYS A 145 3.49 4.08 -26.97
C LYS A 145 4.25 3.24 -25.95
N VAL A 146 4.75 2.08 -26.34
CA VAL A 146 5.55 1.20 -25.47
C VAL A 146 7.06 1.42 -25.70
N ILE A 147 7.80 1.67 -24.62
CA ILE A 147 9.25 1.80 -24.58
C ILE A 147 9.82 0.52 -23.97
N ASP A 148 10.61 -0.25 -24.73
CA ASP A 148 11.19 -1.51 -24.27
C ASP A 148 12.57 -1.29 -23.65
N LEU A 149 12.64 -1.34 -22.32
CA LEU A 149 13.87 -1.16 -21.54
C LEU A 149 14.57 -2.50 -21.24
N ARG A 150 13.93 -3.64 -21.53
CA ARG A 150 14.56 -4.97 -21.39
C ARG A 150 15.77 -5.13 -22.31
N LYS A 151 15.77 -4.42 -23.45
CA LYS A 151 16.82 -4.48 -24.48
C LYS A 151 18.05 -3.62 -24.17
N SER A 152 17.98 -2.72 -23.18
CA SER A 152 19.08 -1.82 -22.82
C SER A 152 20.15 -2.48 -21.96
N ALA A 153 19.94 -3.73 -21.52
CA ALA A 153 20.89 -4.50 -20.71
C ALA A 153 21.93 -5.29 -21.54
N SER A 154 21.94 -5.13 -22.86
CA SER A 154 22.85 -5.85 -23.76
C SER A 154 23.42 -4.92 -24.83
N GLU A 155 24.37 -4.07 -24.43
CA GLU A 155 25.33 -3.41 -25.32
C GLU A 155 26.69 -3.27 -24.63
#